data_AF-A0AAT9I155-F1
#
_entry.id   AF-A0AAT9I155-F1
#
_cell.length_a   1.000
_cell.length_b   1.000
_cell.length_c   1.000
_cell.angle_alpha   90.00
_cell.angle_beta   90.00
_cell.angle_gamma   90.00
#
_symmetry.space_group_name_H-M   'P 1'
#
loop_
_entity.id
_entity.type
_entity.pdbx_description
1 polymer ?
#
loop_
_entity_poly.entity_id
_entity_poly.type
_entity_poly.pdbx_seq_one_letter_code
_entity_poly.pdbx_strand_id
1 'polypeptide(L)'
;MSKAIILLSLSILLFGACKNNNQRAKAPSAAGENARVFKLVSGDTDSSSAAFSLSGITVSFLNTPDSMQTILINGGGKRLVNYIREIDSTETFLPTPYLSIKGKDTMVSFSISHENKQTEFLFNIKNNKATHTKIVDTTYKKGRS
;
A
#
# COMPACT_ATOMS: atom_id res chain seq x y z
N MET A 1 -49.11 -55.40 -19.81
CA MET A 1 -47.66 -55.25 -20.04
C MET A 1 -47.48 -54.38 -21.28
N SER A 2 -47.15 -53.11 -21.12
CA SER A 2 -47.01 -52.17 -22.23
C SER A 2 -45.84 -51.25 -21.95
N LYS A 3 -44.85 -51.31 -22.85
CA LYS A 3 -43.61 -50.52 -22.85
C LYS A 3 -43.92 -49.09 -23.29
N ALA A 4 -43.23 -48.12 -22.70
CA ALA A 4 -43.05 -46.80 -23.31
C ALA A 4 -41.63 -46.30 -23.00
N ILE A 5 -40.84 -46.21 -24.06
CA ILE A 5 -39.52 -45.57 -24.16
C ILE A 5 -39.78 -44.16 -24.66
N ILE A 6 -39.43 -43.10 -23.92
CA ILE A 6 -39.28 -41.74 -24.48
C ILE A 6 -38.15 -40.95 -23.77
N LEU A 7 -37.07 -40.77 -24.55
CA LEU A 7 -36.22 -39.60 -24.78
C LEU A 7 -35.67 -38.71 -23.64
N LEU A 8 -34.33 -38.72 -23.57
CA LEU A 8 -33.44 -37.61 -23.97
C LEU A 8 -33.63 -36.24 -23.28
N SER A 9 -32.83 -35.97 -22.24
CA SER A 9 -32.44 -34.60 -21.90
C SER A 9 -30.92 -34.45 -21.93
N LEU A 10 -30.46 -33.96 -23.07
CA LEU A 10 -29.10 -33.56 -23.38
C LEU A 10 -28.78 -32.29 -22.57
N SER A 11 -28.05 -32.43 -21.46
CA SER A 11 -27.59 -31.28 -20.68
C SER A 11 -26.37 -30.66 -21.35
N ILE A 12 -26.63 -29.72 -22.26
CA ILE A 12 -25.61 -28.94 -22.96
C ILE A 12 -24.98 -27.93 -21.99
N LEU A 13 -23.65 -27.94 -22.01
CA LEU A 13 -22.71 -26.97 -21.44
C LEU A 13 -23.15 -25.51 -21.62
N LEU A 14 -23.35 -24.81 -20.49
CA LEU A 14 -23.33 -23.34 -20.42
C LEU A 14 -22.56 -22.89 -19.18
N PHE A 15 -21.23 -22.99 -19.22
CA PHE A 15 -20.36 -22.12 -18.42
C PHE A 15 -19.89 -20.98 -19.33
N GLY A 16 -20.79 -20.02 -19.50
CA GLY A 16 -20.46 -18.71 -20.05
C GLY A 16 -19.76 -17.87 -18.99
N ALA A 17 -18.60 -17.36 -19.37
CA ALA A 17 -17.97 -16.12 -18.91
C ALA A 17 -17.69 -15.94 -17.41
N CYS A 18 -16.40 -15.99 -17.06
CA CYS A 18 -15.82 -14.83 -16.36
C CYS A 18 -14.47 -14.49 -16.99
N LYS A 19 -14.49 -13.32 -17.63
CA LYS A 19 -13.36 -12.55 -18.14
C LYS A 19 -12.18 -12.60 -17.16
N ASN A 20 -10.99 -12.80 -17.71
CA ASN A 20 -9.78 -12.22 -17.13
C ASN A 20 -10.03 -10.73 -16.94
N ASN A 21 -10.05 -10.28 -15.68
CA ASN A 21 -9.82 -8.88 -15.35
C ASN A 21 -9.16 -8.81 -13.97
N ASN A 22 -7.83 -8.69 -14.02
CA ASN A 22 -7.02 -7.85 -13.15
C ASN A 22 -7.77 -7.14 -12.02
N GLN A 23 -7.89 -7.81 -10.88
CA GLN A 23 -7.95 -7.21 -9.55
C GLN A 23 -7.37 -8.28 -8.63
N ARG A 24 -6.31 -8.06 -7.89
CA ARG A 24 -5.93 -6.88 -7.12
C ARG A 24 -4.48 -7.14 -6.77
N ALA A 25 -3.57 -6.22 -7.11
CA ALA A 25 -2.31 -6.15 -6.38
C ALA A 25 -2.71 -6.15 -4.90
N LYS A 26 -2.37 -7.23 -4.18
CA LYS A 26 -2.64 -7.34 -2.76
C LYS A 26 -1.91 -6.14 -2.17
N ALA A 27 -2.67 -5.13 -1.76
CA ALA A 27 -2.09 -3.99 -1.08
C ALA A 27 -1.21 -4.57 0.03
N PRO A 28 0.06 -4.13 0.15
CA PRO A 28 0.88 -4.58 1.25
C PRO A 28 0.12 -4.33 2.56
N SER A 29 0.35 -5.19 3.54
CA SER A 29 -0.32 -5.22 4.85
C SER A 29 -0.33 -3.89 5.62
N ALA A 30 0.29 -2.83 5.09
CA ALA A 30 0.29 -1.46 5.59
C ALA A 30 -1.08 -0.76 5.59
N ALA A 31 -2.00 -1.22 4.74
CA ALA A 31 -3.34 -0.65 4.66
C ALA A 31 -4.24 -1.30 5.73
N GLY A 32 -4.34 -0.69 6.92
CA GLY A 32 -5.33 -1.09 7.93
C GLY A 32 -6.76 -1.10 7.37
N GLU A 33 -7.72 -1.68 8.11
CA GLU A 33 -9.07 -2.07 7.62
C GLU A 33 -9.93 -0.94 7.01
N ASN A 34 -9.51 0.33 7.03
CA ASN A 34 -10.17 1.46 6.37
C ASN A 34 -9.16 2.45 5.75
N ALA A 35 -7.99 1.95 5.34
CA ALA A 35 -6.93 2.77 4.80
C ALA A 35 -7.31 3.38 3.45
N ARG A 36 -7.12 4.69 3.33
CA ARG A 36 -7.31 5.46 2.10
C ARG A 36 -5.96 5.80 1.51
N VAL A 37 -5.81 5.54 0.21
CA VAL A 37 -4.58 5.83 -0.54
C VAL A 37 -4.42 7.34 -0.69
N PHE A 38 -3.23 7.88 -0.44
CA PHE A 38 -2.96 9.26 -0.78
C PHE A 38 -2.84 9.46 -2.29
N LYS A 39 -3.27 10.62 -2.79
CA LYS A 39 -3.14 10.96 -4.22
C LYS A 39 -1.79 11.60 -4.48
N LEU A 40 -1.08 11.18 -5.52
CA LEU A 40 0.12 11.89 -5.99
C LEU A 40 -0.29 13.30 -6.42
N VAL A 41 0.46 14.31 -5.96
CA VAL A 41 0.21 15.73 -6.28
C VAL A 41 1.42 16.43 -6.91
N SER A 42 2.62 15.88 -6.77
CA SER A 42 3.82 16.36 -7.47
C SER A 42 4.92 15.31 -7.52
N GLY A 43 5.81 15.41 -8.51
CA GLY A 43 6.88 14.44 -8.73
C GLY A 43 6.38 13.15 -9.36
N ASP A 44 7.15 12.08 -9.20
CA ASP A 44 6.85 10.75 -9.74
C ASP A 44 7.35 9.68 -8.74
N THR A 45 6.64 8.56 -8.63
CA THR A 45 7.06 7.43 -7.79
C THR A 45 8.35 6.79 -8.28
N ASP A 46 8.68 6.93 -9.56
CA ASP A 46 9.91 6.38 -10.15
C ASP A 46 11.07 7.41 -10.15
N SER A 47 10.90 8.53 -9.46
CA SER A 47 11.89 9.61 -9.36
C SER A 47 12.51 9.73 -7.97
N SER A 48 13.46 10.64 -7.80
CA SER A 48 14.07 10.93 -6.49
C SER A 48 13.13 11.66 -5.52
N SER A 49 11.98 12.15 -5.97
CA SER A 49 11.04 12.84 -5.09
C SER A 49 9.58 12.72 -5.53
N ALA A 50 8.69 12.49 -4.57
CA ALA A 50 7.25 12.48 -4.79
C ALA A 50 6.54 13.11 -3.60
N ALA A 51 5.44 13.82 -3.85
CA ALA A 51 4.54 14.29 -2.81
C ALA A 51 3.11 13.81 -3.06
N PHE A 52 2.46 13.40 -1.98
CA PHE A 52 1.12 12.86 -1.97
C PHE A 52 0.25 13.66 -1.01
N SER A 53 -1.02 13.85 -1.34
CA SER A 53 -1.96 14.60 -0.50
C SER A 53 -3.27 13.83 -0.29
N LEU A 54 -3.80 13.91 0.93
CA LEU A 54 -5.12 13.41 1.29
C LEU A 54 -5.63 14.09 2.55
N SER A 55 -6.89 14.57 2.52
CA SER A 55 -7.56 15.17 3.68
C SER A 55 -6.76 16.30 4.37
N GLY A 56 -6.06 17.13 3.59
CA GLY A 56 -5.24 18.23 4.11
C GLY A 56 -3.90 17.80 4.74
N ILE A 57 -3.55 16.51 4.64
CA ILE A 57 -2.24 15.98 5.00
C ILE A 57 -1.43 15.82 3.72
N THR A 58 -0.17 16.23 3.75
CA THR A 58 0.81 16.03 2.67
C THR A 58 1.93 15.13 3.18
N VAL A 59 2.28 14.12 2.40
CA VAL A 59 3.43 13.23 2.63
C VAL A 59 4.39 13.43 1.47
N SER A 60 5.65 13.72 1.74
CA SER A 60 6.68 13.87 0.72
C SER A 60 7.86 12.95 1.01
N PHE A 61 8.37 12.32 -0.04
CA PHE A 61 9.60 11.55 -0.03
C PHE A 61 10.64 12.28 -0.87
N LEU A 62 11.88 12.31 -0.38
CA LEU A 62 13.02 12.84 -1.09
C LEU A 62 14.22 11.92 -0.85
N ASN A 63 14.68 11.25 -1.90
CA ASN A 63 15.95 10.53 -1.91
C ASN A 63 17.06 11.54 -2.20
N THR A 64 18.05 11.60 -1.32
CA THR A 64 19.22 12.45 -1.44
C THR A 64 20.42 11.64 -1.94
N PRO A 65 21.41 12.27 -2.61
CA PRO A 65 22.55 11.57 -3.23
C PRO A 65 23.45 10.78 -2.26
N ASP A 66 23.34 11.04 -0.96
CA ASP A 66 24.06 10.38 0.13
C ASP A 66 23.38 9.08 0.62
N SER A 67 22.47 8.54 -0.18
CA SER A 67 21.68 7.36 0.16
C SER A 67 20.87 7.51 1.43
N MET A 68 20.27 8.69 1.60
CA MET A 68 19.26 8.97 2.62
C MET A 68 17.92 9.25 1.94
N GLN A 69 16.83 8.78 2.56
CA GLN A 69 15.49 9.18 2.19
C GLN A 69 14.88 9.99 3.33
N THR A 70 14.45 11.20 3.00
CA THR A 70 13.70 12.08 3.89
C THR A 70 12.21 11.87 3.67
N ILE A 71 11.50 11.58 4.75
CA ILE A 71 10.03 11.50 4.78
C ILE A 71 9.50 12.71 5.54
N LEU A 72 8.67 13.50 4.88
CA LEU A 72 8.03 14.67 5.44
C LEU A 72 6.52 14.45 5.52
N ILE A 73 5.92 14.64 6.70
CA ILE A 73 4.47 14.59 6.88
C ILE A 73 4.01 15.95 7.43
N ASN A 74 3.15 16.65 6.70
CA ASN A 74 2.62 17.96 7.07
C ASN A 74 1.09 17.95 7.10
N GLY A 75 0.48 18.54 8.12
CA GLY A 75 -0.97 18.72 8.21
C GLY A 75 -1.39 19.61 9.37
N GLY A 76 -2.37 20.48 9.15
CA GLY A 76 -2.93 21.35 10.21
C GLY A 76 -1.89 22.24 10.91
N GLY A 77 -0.89 22.73 10.17
CA GLY A 77 0.21 23.56 10.70
C GLY A 77 1.30 22.79 11.46
N LYS A 78 1.26 21.45 11.45
CA LYS A 78 2.25 20.59 12.11
C LYS A 78 3.07 19.83 11.09
N ARG A 79 4.34 19.60 11.42
CA ARG A 79 5.32 18.95 10.54
C ARG A 79 6.09 17.88 11.30
N LEU A 80 6.08 16.66 10.79
CA LEU A 80 6.96 15.56 11.20
C LEU A 80 7.96 15.31 10.09
N VAL A 81 9.24 15.17 10.46
CA VAL A 81 10.34 14.82 9.56
C VAL A 81 10.97 13.55 10.07
N ASN A 82 11.14 12.55 9.20
CA ASN A 82 11.86 11.32 9.52
C ASN A 82 12.90 11.04 8.41
N TYR A 83 13.98 10.37 8.78
CA TYR A 83 15.08 10.03 7.88
C TYR A 83 15.32 8.53 7.94
N ILE A 84 15.38 7.88 6.79
CA ILE A 84 15.75 6.48 6.65
C ILE A 84 16.92 6.36 5.68
N ARG A 85 17.69 5.28 5.75
CA ARG A 85 18.76 5.05 4.76
C ARG A 85 18.17 4.42 3.50
N GLU A 86 18.60 4.87 2.33
CA GLU A 86 18.21 4.31 1.03
C GLU A 86 18.64 2.84 0.92
N ILE A 87 19.78 2.45 1.52
CA ILE A 87 20.21 1.04 1.61
C ILE A 87 19.24 0.14 2.39
N ASP A 88 18.29 0.70 3.13
CA ASP A 88 17.22 -0.08 3.77
C ASP A 88 16.06 -0.37 2.80
N SER A 89 16.21 -0.04 1.51
CA SER A 89 15.28 -0.33 0.41
C SER A 89 16.00 -1.01 -0.75
N THR A 90 15.40 -2.07 -1.29
CA THR A 90 15.81 -2.62 -2.62
C THR A 90 14.91 -2.13 -3.74
N GLU A 91 13.92 -1.29 -3.42
CA GLU A 91 12.96 -0.75 -4.37
C GLU A 91 13.50 0.54 -4.99
N THR A 92 13.42 0.63 -6.32
CA THR A 92 13.77 1.83 -7.10
C THR A 92 12.64 2.86 -7.13
N PHE A 93 11.49 2.53 -6.55
CA PHE A 93 10.30 3.38 -6.51
C PHE A 93 10.02 3.87 -5.08
N LEU A 94 9.48 5.07 -4.98
CA LEU A 94 9.02 5.66 -3.74
C LEU A 94 7.70 5.01 -3.30
N PRO A 95 7.54 4.70 -2.00
CA PRO A 95 6.38 3.98 -1.52
C PRO A 95 5.13 4.87 -1.56
N THR A 96 3.97 4.25 -1.82
CA THR A 96 2.69 4.94 -1.74
C THR A 96 2.19 4.98 -0.29
N PRO A 97 1.89 6.17 0.28
CA PRO A 97 1.38 6.27 1.63
C PRO A 97 -0.13 6.04 1.71
N TYR A 98 -0.56 5.60 2.89
CA TYR A 98 -1.94 5.30 3.24
C TYR A 98 -2.34 6.06 4.50
N LEU A 99 -3.59 6.53 4.53
CA LEU A 99 -4.20 7.19 5.68
C LEU A 99 -5.23 6.27 6.32
N SER A 100 -5.05 5.92 7.57
CA SER A 100 -6.07 5.25 8.39
C SER A 100 -6.51 6.19 9.51
N ILE A 101 -7.82 6.26 9.75
CA ILE A 101 -8.40 7.05 10.84
C ILE A 101 -9.23 6.10 11.70
N LYS A 102 -8.90 6.03 12.99
CA LYS A 102 -9.64 5.23 13.97
C LYS A 102 -10.07 6.13 15.12
N GLY A 103 -11.32 6.55 15.13
CA GLY A 103 -11.81 7.55 16.08
C GLY A 103 -11.11 8.90 15.88
N LYS A 104 -10.38 9.37 16.89
CA LYS A 104 -9.57 10.61 16.83
C LYS A 104 -8.12 10.37 16.43
N ASP A 105 -7.71 9.11 16.33
CA ASP A 105 -6.32 8.75 16.03
C ASP A 105 -6.15 8.72 14.51
N THR A 106 -5.15 9.45 14.02
CA THR A 106 -4.78 9.50 12.60
C THR A 106 -3.47 8.75 12.41
N MET A 107 -3.41 7.86 11.44
CA MET A 107 -2.22 7.08 11.14
C MET A 107 -1.86 7.22 9.66
N VAL A 108 -0.61 7.57 9.40
CA VAL A 108 -0.01 7.50 8.06
C VAL A 108 0.90 6.29 8.02
N SER A 109 0.68 5.38 7.08
CA SER A 109 1.50 4.18 6.91
C SER A 109 2.04 4.07 5.49
N PHE A 110 3.22 3.44 5.37
CA PHE A 110 3.77 2.98 4.10
C PHE A 110 4.74 1.83 4.37
N SER A 111 4.96 1.00 3.35
CA SER A 111 5.92 -0.09 3.43
C SER A 111 7.07 0.13 2.47
N ILE A 112 8.26 -0.30 2.88
CA ILE A 112 9.47 -0.36 2.07
C ILE A 112 9.96 -1.80 2.09
N SER A 113 10.27 -2.35 0.93
CA SER A 113 10.81 -3.71 0.83
C SER A 113 12.32 -3.70 0.66
N HIS A 114 13.00 -4.55 1.43
CA HIS A 114 14.43 -4.79 1.32
C HIS A 114 14.70 -6.29 1.30
N GLU A 115 15.20 -6.79 0.17
CA GLU A 115 15.48 -8.21 -0.07
C GLU A 115 14.24 -9.09 0.24
N ASN A 116 14.28 -9.86 1.32
CA ASN A 116 13.22 -10.76 1.79
C ASN A 116 12.49 -10.20 3.02
N LYS A 117 12.60 -8.89 3.28
CA LYS A 117 11.98 -8.21 4.40
C LYS A 117 11.07 -7.10 3.91
N GLN A 118 9.90 -6.98 4.52
CA GLN A 118 9.05 -5.82 4.36
C GLN A 118 9.07 -5.03 5.67
N THR A 119 9.46 -3.77 5.59
CA THR A 119 9.38 -2.85 6.72
C THR A 119 8.16 -1.97 6.56
N GLU A 120 7.25 -2.01 7.52
CA GLU A 120 6.14 -1.08 7.64
C GLU A 120 6.52 0.08 8.57
N PHE A 121 6.31 1.30 8.09
CA PHE A 121 6.46 2.52 8.85
C PHE A 121 5.07 3.05 9.19
N LEU A 122 4.80 3.27 10.48
CA LEU A 122 3.52 3.76 10.98
C LEU A 122 3.75 5.04 11.77
N PHE A 123 3.19 6.14 11.29
CA PHE A 123 3.22 7.43 11.93
C PHE A 123 1.85 7.71 12.54
N ASN A 124 1.76 7.57 13.85
CA ASN A 124 0.54 7.80 14.62
C ASN A 124 0.52 9.24 15.12
N ILE A 125 -0.58 9.93 14.83
CA ILE A 125 -0.87 11.27 15.32
C ILE A 125 -2.07 11.16 16.27
N LYS A 126 -1.80 11.32 17.57
CA LYS A 126 -2.78 11.20 18.64
C LYS A 126 -2.56 12.29 19.68
N ASN A 127 -3.63 12.94 20.13
CA ASN A 127 -3.58 13.96 21.18
C ASN A 127 -2.51 15.04 20.90
N ASN A 128 -2.44 15.52 19.65
CA ASN A 128 -1.45 16.50 19.20
C ASN A 128 0.02 16.05 19.26
N LYS A 129 0.30 14.79 19.56
CA LYS A 129 1.63 14.17 19.53
C LYS A 129 1.75 13.24 18.34
N ALA A 130 2.93 13.21 17.74
CA ALA A 130 3.26 12.27 16.68
C ALA A 130 4.26 11.24 17.22
N THR A 131 3.98 9.96 17.00
CA THR A 131 4.87 8.84 17.30
C THR A 131 5.10 8.02 16.04
N HIS A 132 6.24 7.35 15.98
CA HIS A 132 6.62 6.50 14.86
C HIS A 132 6.90 5.08 15.37
N THR A 133 6.36 4.09 14.66
CA THR A 133 6.61 2.67 14.88
C THR A 133 7.13 2.06 13.59
N LYS A 134 8.19 1.24 13.69
CA LYS A 134 8.74 0.42 12.62
C LYS A 134 8.41 -1.04 12.91
N ILE A 135 7.73 -1.72 11.98
CA ILE A 135 7.44 -3.15 12.05
C ILE A 135 8.21 -3.83 10.92
N VAL A 136 8.96 -4.89 11.22
CA VAL A 136 9.73 -5.64 10.22
C VAL A 136 9.14 -7.03 10.11
N ASP A 137 8.60 -7.36 8.93
CA ASP A 137 8.17 -8.72 8.58
C ASP A 137 9.26 -9.42 7.77
N THR A 138 9.78 -10.52 8.33
CA THR A 138 10.83 -11.35 7.71
C THR A 138 10.29 -12.46 6.81
N THR A 139 8.97 -12.57 6.67
CA THR A 139 8.30 -13.65 5.92
C THR A 139 8.03 -13.29 4.46
N TYR A 140 8.46 -12.11 4.01
CA TYR A 140 8.23 -11.65 2.64
C TYR A 140 9.03 -12.48 1.64
N LYS A 141 8.39 -13.52 1.09
CA LYS A 141 8.89 -14.25 -0.07
C LYS A 141 8.52 -13.47 -1.33
N LYS A 142 9.49 -12.78 -1.93
CA LYS A 142 9.37 -12.22 -3.27
C LYS A 142 8.94 -13.35 -4.22
N GLY A 143 7.73 -13.26 -4.76
CA GLY A 143 7.25 -14.22 -5.75
C GLY A 143 8.21 -14.21 -6.94
N ARG A 144 8.93 -15.33 -7.16
CA ARG A 144 9.68 -15.55 -8.40
C ARG A 144 8.65 -15.81 -9.50
N SER A 145 8.59 -14.93 -10.50
CA SER A 145 8.09 -15.26 -11.84
C SER A 145 9.22 -15.86 -12.66
#